data_AF-A0A7Y6X6W7-F1
#
_entry.id   AF-A0A7Y6X6W7-F1
#
_cell.length_a   1.000
_cell.length_b   1.000
_cell.length_c   1.000
_cell.angle_alpha   90.00
_cell.angle_beta   90.00
_cell.angle_gamma   90.00
#
_symmetry.space_group_name_H-M   'P 1'
#
loop_
_entity.id
_entity.type
_entity.pdbx_description
1 polymer ?
#
loop_
_entity_poly.entity_id
_entity_poly.type
_entity_poly.pdbx_seq_one_letter_code
_entity_poly.pdbx_strand_id
1 'polypeptide(L)'
;MNQPQLLASLTRYIAEEILEGDAEDLLPSTPLLELGILNSLETARMMTFIEKQYGITVPADAMRVENLSTLSAIADMVYACAQTQPS
;
A
#
# COMPACT_ATOMS: atom_id res chain seq x y z
N MET A 1 -14.77 -1.59 -4.59
CA MET A 1 -13.81 -1.63 -3.47
C MET A 1 -13.98 -0.37 -2.62
N ASN A 2 -13.85 -0.45 -1.30
CA ASN A 2 -13.81 0.73 -0.43
C ASN A 2 -12.45 0.81 0.30
N GLN A 3 -12.17 1.97 0.91
CA GLN A 3 -10.89 2.24 1.57
C GLN A 3 -10.57 1.24 2.70
N PRO A 4 -11.51 0.87 3.60
CA PRO A 4 -11.21 -0.09 4.67
C PRO A 4 -10.88 -1.50 4.15
N GLN A 5 -11.53 -1.96 3.08
CA GLN A 5 -11.22 -3.24 2.43
C GLN A 5 -9.82 -3.23 1.81
N LEU A 6 -9.45 -2.11 1.18
CA LEU A 6 -8.13 -1.94 0.60
C LEU A 6 -7.06 -1.95 1.68
N LEU A 7 -7.25 -1.18 2.76
CA LEU A 7 -6.35 -1.17 3.91
C LEU A 7 -6.13 -2.59 4.46
N ALA A 8 -7.21 -3.34 4.73
CA ALA A 8 -7.09 -4.71 5.23
C ALA A 8 -6.33 -5.64 4.26
N SER A 9 -6.50 -5.46 2.95
CA SER A 9 -5.76 -6.23 1.95
C SER A 9 -4.29 -5.86 1.91
N LEU A 10 -3.94 -4.57 2.02
CA LEU A 10 -2.56 -4.11 2.05
C LEU A 10 -1.86 -4.54 3.35
N THR A 11 -2.55 -4.47 4.50
CA THR A 11 -2.04 -5.00 5.77
C THR A 11 -1.69 -6.47 5.64
N ARG A 12 -2.58 -7.28 5.06
CA ARG A 12 -2.33 -8.71 4.83
C ARG A 12 -1.15 -8.93 3.89
N TYR A 13 -1.09 -8.18 2.80
CA TYR A 13 0.02 -8.24 1.86
C TYR A 13 1.35 -7.96 2.54
N ILE A 14 1.48 -6.87 3.31
CA ILE A 14 2.73 -6.56 4.03
C ILE A 14 3.05 -7.66 5.05
N ALA A 15 2.05 -8.13 5.80
CA ALA A 15 2.25 -9.17 6.80
C ALA A 15 2.79 -10.47 6.18
N GLU A 16 2.21 -10.94 5.07
CA GLU A 16 2.56 -12.22 4.46
C GLU A 16 3.79 -12.12 3.54
N GLU A 17 3.88 -11.07 2.73
CA GLU A 17 4.85 -10.97 1.62
C GLU A 17 6.10 -10.16 1.94
N ILE A 18 6.13 -9.46 3.08
CA ILE A 18 7.26 -8.63 3.51
C ILE A 18 7.75 -9.06 4.89
N LEU A 19 6.83 -9.23 5.83
CA LEU A 19 7.14 -9.60 7.21
C LEU A 19 7.12 -11.12 7.46
N GLU A 20 6.87 -11.93 6.43
CA GLU A 20 6.88 -13.41 6.51
C GLU A 20 5.97 -13.97 7.63
N GLY A 21 4.88 -13.27 7.94
CA GLY A 21 3.92 -13.61 9.00
C GLY A 21 4.19 -12.92 10.34
N ASP A 22 5.31 -12.22 10.51
CA ASP A 22 5.66 -11.49 11.74
C ASP A 22 5.07 -10.07 11.76
N ALA A 23 3.75 -9.99 11.93
CA ALA A 23 2.99 -8.74 11.82
C ALA A 23 2.25 -8.34 13.10
N GLU A 24 2.65 -8.87 14.26
CA GLU A 24 1.95 -8.62 15.55
C GLU A 24 1.86 -7.13 15.89
N ASP A 25 2.87 -6.34 15.52
CA ASP A 25 2.95 -4.89 15.76
C ASP A 25 2.60 -4.03 14.53
N LEU A 26 2.11 -4.64 13.44
CA LEU A 26 1.78 -3.92 12.22
C LEU A 26 0.43 -3.19 12.36
N LEU A 27 0.49 -1.89 12.62
CA LEU A 27 -0.67 -1.00 12.69
C LEU A 27 -0.83 -0.21 11.37
N PRO A 28 -2.05 0.26 11.07
CA PRO A 28 -2.29 1.13 9.91
C PRO A 28 -1.42 2.39 9.89
N SER A 29 -1.05 2.89 11.06
CA SER A 29 -0.21 4.08 11.27
C SER A 29 1.29 3.77 11.45
N THR A 30 1.71 2.51 11.32
CA THR A 30 3.11 2.11 11.47
C THR A 30 3.97 2.83 10.42
N PRO A 31 5.08 3.49 10.81
CA PRO A 31 5.94 4.23 9.88
C PRO A 31 6.81 3.25 9.06
N LEU A 32 6.30 2.84 7.90
CA LEU A 32 6.85 1.74 7.10
C LEU A 32 8.25 2.06 6.56
N LEU A 33 8.48 3.32 6.16
CA LEU A 33 9.76 3.76 5.62
C LEU A 33 10.83 3.89 6.72
N GLU A 34 10.45 4.42 7.88
CA GLU A 34 11.38 4.61 9.01
C GLU A 34 11.85 3.28 9.59
N LEU A 35 10.94 2.29 9.63
CA LEU A 35 11.26 0.93 10.09
C LEU A 35 11.92 0.08 9.01
N GLY A 36 12.07 0.59 7.78
CA GLY A 36 12.68 -0.14 6.66
C GLY A 36 11.81 -1.29 6.11
N ILE A 37 10.56 -1.42 6.57
CA ILE A 37 9.59 -2.40 6.08
C ILE A 37 9.28 -2.13 4.61
N LEU A 38 9.10 -0.85 4.27
CA LEU A 38 8.87 -0.43 2.89
C LEU A 38 10.12 0.27 2.34
N ASN A 39 10.57 -0.19 1.19
CA ASN A 39 11.67 0.38 0.41
C ASN A 39 11.27 0.42 -1.08
N SER A 40 12.18 0.80 -1.97
CA SER A 40 11.88 0.89 -3.41
C SER A 40 11.44 -0.43 -4.04
N LEU A 41 12.03 -1.55 -3.64
CA LEU A 41 11.69 -2.87 -4.16
C LEU A 41 10.30 -3.29 -3.67
N GLU A 42 10.06 -3.19 -2.37
CA GLU A 42 8.77 -3.55 -1.77
C GLU A 42 7.65 -2.64 -2.25
N THR A 43 7.93 -1.35 -2.47
CA THR A 43 6.98 -0.42 -3.08
C THR A 43 6.60 -0.88 -4.48
N ALA A 44 7.57 -1.21 -5.34
CA ALA A 44 7.29 -1.69 -6.69
C ALA A 44 6.49 -3.00 -6.69
N ARG A 45 6.82 -3.93 -5.79
CA ARG A 45 6.06 -5.18 -5.61
C ARG A 45 4.62 -4.93 -5.18
N MET A 46 4.42 -4.04 -4.21
CA MET A 46 3.09 -3.66 -3.72
C MET A 46 2.25 -2.98 -4.80
N MET A 47 2.83 -2.06 -5.58
CA MET A 47 2.12 -1.44 -6.71
C MET A 47 1.74 -2.48 -7.77
N THR A 48 2.63 -3.44 -8.06
CA THR A 48 2.32 -4.55 -8.97
C THR A 48 1.20 -5.43 -8.44
N PHE A 49 1.15 -5.69 -7.13
CA PHE A 49 0.07 -6.41 -6.49
C PHE A 49 -1.27 -5.66 -6.63
N ILE A 50 -1.27 -4.36 -6.34
CA ILE A 50 -2.46 -3.49 -6.47
C ILE A 50 -2.98 -3.49 -7.91
N GLU A 51 -2.10 -3.33 -8.89
CA GLU A 51 -2.46 -3.33 -10.31
C GLU A 51 -3.05 -4.68 -10.73
N LYS A 52 -2.43 -5.81 -10.33
CA LYS A 52 -2.94 -7.14 -10.66
C LYS A 52 -4.28 -7.46 -9.98
N GLN A 53 -4.43 -7.06 -8.72
CA GLN A 53 -5.60 -7.40 -7.91
C GLN A 53 -6.81 -6.51 -8.23
N TYR A 54 -6.57 -5.23 -8.54
CA TYR A 54 -7.63 -4.23 -8.65
C TYR A 54 -7.68 -3.50 -10.00
N GLY A 55 -6.69 -3.70 -10.88
CA GLY A 55 -6.58 -2.96 -12.14
C GLY A 55 -6.21 -1.48 -11.96
N ILE A 56 -5.69 -1.12 -10.79
CA ILE A 56 -5.37 0.27 -10.44
C ILE A 56 -3.91 0.55 -10.75
N THR A 57 -3.64 1.55 -11.58
CA THR A 57 -2.28 2.02 -11.87
C THR A 57 -2.01 3.26 -11.04
N VAL A 58 -1.03 3.18 -10.13
CA VAL A 58 -0.61 4.33 -9.32
C VAL A 58 0.47 5.11 -10.08
N PRO A 59 0.24 6.39 -10.41
CA PRO A 59 1.22 7.18 -11.13
C PRO A 59 2.37 7.62 -10.21
N ALA A 60 3.54 7.86 -10.79
CA ALA A 60 4.77 8.15 -10.03
C ALA A 60 4.70 9.47 -9.23
N ASP A 61 3.90 10.43 -9.67
CA ASP A 61 3.66 11.70 -8.99
C ASP A 61 2.79 11.56 -7.72
N ALA A 62 2.02 10.48 -7.61
CA ALA A 62 1.27 10.11 -6.42
C ALA A 62 2.14 9.38 -5.39
N MET A 63 3.19 8.67 -5.81
CA MET A 63 4.11 7.91 -4.94
C MET A 63 5.11 8.79 -4.18
N ARG A 64 4.58 9.72 -3.38
CA ARG A 64 5.36 10.62 -2.52
C ARG A 64 5.62 9.98 -1.16
N VAL A 65 6.66 10.46 -0.47
CA VAL A 65 7.05 9.94 0.86
C VAL A 65 5.89 9.97 1.84
N GLU A 66 5.08 11.02 1.80
CA GLU A 66 3.91 11.18 2.67
C GLU A 66 2.87 10.09 2.40
N ASN A 67 2.64 9.75 1.13
CA ASN A 67 1.68 8.73 0.71
C ASN A 67 2.18 7.30 0.90
N LEU A 68 3.50 7.11 1.04
CA LEU A 68 4.14 5.81 1.29
C LEU A 68 4.53 5.61 2.76
N SER A 69 4.26 6.60 3.62
CA SER A 69 4.71 6.63 5.01
C SER A 69 4.08 5.52 5.86
N THR A 70 2.81 5.22 5.63
CA THR A 70 1.99 4.31 6.44
C THR A 70 1.01 3.54 5.57
N LEU A 71 0.51 2.39 6.06
CA LEU A 71 -0.50 1.59 5.38
C LEU A 71 -1.78 2.39 5.09
N SER A 72 -2.23 3.22 6.05
CA SER A 72 -3.38 4.11 5.85
C SER A 72 -3.16 5.11 4.72
N ALA A 73 -2.00 5.75 4.67
CA ALA A 73 -1.69 6.72 3.62
C ALA A 73 -1.64 6.06 2.22
N ILE A 74 -1.08 4.86 2.14
CA ILE A 74 -1.05 4.09 0.88
C ILE A 74 -2.47 3.73 0.45
N ALA A 75 -3.30 3.25 1.37
CA ALA A 75 -4.69 2.91 1.07
C ALA A 75 -5.48 4.12 0.58
N ASP A 76 -5.29 5.29 1.19
CA ASP A 76 -5.94 6.53 0.77
C ASP A 76 -5.47 6.98 -0.62
N MET A 77 -4.17 6.92 -0.89
CA MET A 77 -3.59 7.23 -2.20
C MET A 77 -4.18 6.33 -3.29
N VAL A 78 -4.13 5.02 -3.10
CA VAL A 78 -4.63 4.04 -4.08
C VAL A 78 -6.13 4.17 -4.28
N TYR A 79 -6.88 4.40 -3.19
CA TYR A 79 -8.31 4.67 -3.27
C TYR A 79 -8.61 5.93 -4.09
N ALA A 80 -7.85 7.02 -3.91
CA ALA A 80 -8.00 8.23 -4.70
C ALA A 80 -7.69 7.98 -6.18
N CYS A 81 -6.62 7.25 -6.51
CA CYS A 81 -6.29 6.88 -7.89
C CYS A 81 -7.44 6.12 -8.56
N ALA A 82 -8.02 5.14 -7.87
CA ALA A 82 -9.14 4.35 -8.37
C ALA A 82 -10.36 5.18 -8.77
N GLN A 83 -10.61 6.31 -8.08
CA GLN A 83 -11.73 7.20 -8.37
C GLN A 83 -11.50 8.12 -9.57
N THR A 84 -10.23 8.31 -9.95
CA THR A 84 -9.84 9.21 -11.05
C THR A 84 -9.61 8.49 -12.38
N GLN A 85 -9.52 7.14 -12.36
CA GLN A 85 -9.32 6.37 -13.58
C GLN A 85 -10.66 6.23 -14.35
N PRO A 86 -10.68 6.54 -15.66
CA PRO A 86 -11.86 6.30 -16.48
C PRO A 86 -12.15 4.79 -16.55
N SER A 87 -13.43 4.44 -16.42
CA SER A 87 -13.96 3.08 -16.43
C SER A 87 -13.77 2.35 -17.75
#